data_AF-A0A5R9L429-F1
#
_entry.id   AF-A0A5R9L429-F1
#
_cell.length_a   1.000
_cell.length_b   1.000
_cell.length_c   1.000
_cell.angle_alpha   90.00
_cell.angle_beta   90.00
_cell.angle_gamma   90.00
#
_symmetry.space_group_name_H-M   'P 1'
#
loop_
_entity.id
_entity.type
_entity.pdbx_description
1 polymer ?
#
loop_
_entity_poly.entity_id
_entity_poly.type
_entity_poly.pdbx_seq_one_letter_code
_entity_poly.pdbx_strand_id
1 'polypeptide(L)'
;MKNIECYYKDGSLIFCTTQEYPYNTANKILNVFNLLGLNSTVREKSQDQFNVVGHLQVNYDPFIHQEKKWKDVIFQLKRTKDLLETKMKSF
;
A
#
# COMPACT_ATOMS: atom_id res chain seq x y z
N MET A 1 -9.00 4.87 -13.55
CA MET A 1 -7.55 4.64 -13.37
C MET A 1 -7.34 4.01 -12.01
N LYS A 2 -6.32 3.15 -11.85
CA LYS A 2 -5.92 2.59 -10.54
C LYS A 2 -4.67 3.35 -10.08
N ASN A 3 -4.76 4.00 -8.93
CA ASN A 3 -3.67 4.80 -8.38
C ASN A 3 -2.74 3.96 -7.49
N ILE A 4 -3.17 2.75 -7.11
CA ILE A 4 -2.47 1.88 -6.17
C ILE A 4 -2.23 0.50 -6.77
N GLU A 5 -0.97 0.09 -6.82
CA GLU A 5 -0.55 -1.29 -6.99
C GLU A 5 -0.41 -1.98 -5.62
N CYS A 6 -0.71 -3.27 -5.58
CA CYS A 6 -0.62 -4.03 -4.33
C CYS A 6 -0.26 -5.49 -4.58
N TYR A 7 0.56 -6.06 -3.70
CA TYR A 7 1.00 -7.45 -3.76
C TYR A 7 1.35 -7.98 -2.36
N TYR A 8 1.32 -9.29 -2.21
CA TYR A 8 1.81 -9.97 -1.00
C TYR A 8 3.27 -10.36 -1.21
N LYS A 9 4.14 -10.06 -0.24
CA LYS A 9 5.54 -10.48 -0.23
C LYS A 9 6.05 -10.60 1.20
N ASP A 10 6.75 -11.69 1.51
CA ASP A 10 7.47 -11.91 2.77
C ASP A 10 6.67 -11.58 4.03
N GLY A 11 5.44 -12.11 4.14
CA GLY A 11 4.60 -11.85 5.32
C GLY A 11 3.95 -10.46 5.35
N SER A 12 4.01 -9.68 4.27
CA SER A 12 3.47 -8.32 4.24
C SER A 12 2.61 -8.07 3.01
N LEU A 13 1.57 -7.27 3.17
CA LEU A 13 0.86 -6.64 2.05
C LEU A 13 1.55 -5.33 1.73
N ILE A 14 2.01 -5.20 0.51
CA ILE A 14 2.71 -4.03 0.02
C ILE A 14 1.77 -3.26 -0.89
N PHE A 15 1.71 -1.94 -0.70
CA PHE A 15 0.91 -1.00 -1.48
C PHE A 15 1.84 0.08 -2.01
N CYS A 16 1.76 0.39 -3.31
CA CYS A 16 2.60 1.37 -3.97
C CYS A 16 1.75 2.29 -4.85
N THR A 17 2.07 3.58 -4.89
CA THR A 17 1.49 4.45 -5.91
C THR A 17 1.95 4.03 -7.30
N THR A 18 1.02 4.04 -8.27
CA THR A 18 1.32 3.75 -9.69
C THR A 18 1.94 4.94 -10.40
N GLN A 19 1.69 6.14 -9.89
CA GLN A 19 2.25 7.40 -10.38
C GLN A 19 3.32 7.92 -9.42
N GLU A 20 4.20 8.74 -9.99
CA GLU A 20 5.18 9.52 -9.27
C GLU A 20 4.59 10.90 -8.98
N TYR A 21 4.94 11.48 -7.83
CA TYR A 21 4.41 12.76 -7.38
C TYR A 21 5.52 13.69 -6.90
N PRO A 22 5.34 15.01 -7.00
CA PRO A 22 6.21 15.97 -6.32
C PRO A 22 6.25 15.71 -4.81
N TYR A 23 7.39 16.00 -4.18
CA TYR A 23 7.65 15.71 -2.76
C TYR A 23 6.51 16.09 -1.80
N ASN A 24 5.93 17.29 -1.97
CA ASN A 24 4.84 17.77 -1.12
C ASN A 24 3.56 16.92 -1.26
N THR A 25 3.24 16.46 -2.46
CA THR A 25 2.09 15.58 -2.71
C THR A 25 2.38 14.17 -2.21
N ALA A 26 3.59 13.65 -2.45
CA ALA A 26 4.03 12.36 -1.94
C ALA A 26 3.96 12.30 -0.40
N ASN A 27 4.33 13.37 0.32
CA ASN A 27 4.19 13.43 1.77
C ASN A 27 2.74 13.45 2.26
N LYS A 28 1.82 14.08 1.52
CA LYS A 28 0.40 14.02 1.86
C LYS A 28 -0.15 12.60 1.68
N ILE A 29 0.26 11.92 0.60
CA ILE A 29 -0.09 10.52 0.36
C ILE A 29 0.52 9.60 1.43
N LEU A 30 1.77 9.85 1.83
CA LEU A 30 2.44 9.15 2.94
C LEU A 30 1.61 9.22 4.22
N ASN A 31 1.12 10.41 4.57
CA ASN A 31 0.27 10.59 5.74
C ASN A 31 -1.04 9.79 5.64
N VAL A 32 -1.66 9.72 4.46
CA VAL A 32 -2.84 8.88 4.22
C VAL A 32 -2.53 7.40 4.45
N PHE A 33 -1.39 6.91 3.93
CA PHE A 33 -1.00 5.52 4.14
C PHE A 33 -0.75 5.22 5.63
N ASN A 34 -0.04 6.10 6.33
CA ASN A 34 0.23 5.97 7.77
C ASN A 34 -1.05 6.00 8.61
N LEU A 35 -2.01 6.86 8.28
CA LEU A 35 -3.32 6.91 8.95
C LEU A 35 -4.14 5.62 8.78
N LEU A 36 -3.91 4.87 7.71
CA LEU A 36 -4.52 3.56 7.48
C LEU A 36 -3.72 2.42 8.12
N GLY A 37 -2.70 2.73 8.93
CA GLY A 37 -1.91 1.75 9.68
C GLY A 37 -0.81 1.08 8.87
N LEU A 38 -0.46 1.60 7.68
CA LEU A 38 0.67 1.10 6.90
C LEU A 38 1.98 1.71 7.41
N ASN A 39 3.02 0.90 7.54
CA ASN A 39 4.38 1.39 7.69
C ASN A 39 4.90 1.86 6.33
N SER A 40 4.97 3.18 6.14
CA SER A 40 5.12 3.78 4.82
C SER A 40 6.36 4.63 4.66
N THR A 41 6.86 4.71 3.44
CA THR A 41 8.02 5.53 3.06
C THR A 41 7.79 6.19 1.72
N VAL A 42 8.37 7.39 1.56
CA VAL A 42 8.54 8.03 0.26
C VAL A 42 9.82 7.50 -0.37
N ARG A 43 9.82 7.23 -1.68
CA ARG A 43 10.99 6.80 -2.45
C ARG A 43 11.13 7.67 -3.69
N GLU A 44 12.30 8.28 -3.86
CA GLU A 44 12.63 9.00 -5.08
C GLU A 44 12.75 8.03 -6.25
N LYS A 45 12.19 8.43 -7.40
CA LYS A 45 12.27 7.66 -8.65
C LYS A 45 13.11 8.38 -9.69
N SER A 46 12.78 9.65 -9.94
CA SER A 46 13.48 10.49 -10.91
C SER A 46 13.30 11.95 -10.51
N GLN A 47 14.38 12.76 -10.56
CA GLN A 47 14.39 14.23 -10.43
C GLN A 47 13.12 14.86 -9.78
N ASP A 48 13.07 14.90 -8.45
CA ASP A 48 11.97 15.47 -7.63
C ASP A 48 10.59 14.78 -7.78
N GLN A 49 10.53 13.60 -8.38
CA GLN A 49 9.38 12.72 -8.44
C GLN A 49 9.54 11.51 -7.52
N PHE A 50 8.49 11.25 -6.74
CA PHE A 50 8.53 10.29 -5.67
C PHE A 50 7.32 9.37 -5.68
N ASN A 51 7.54 8.11 -5.34
CA ASN A 51 6.48 7.14 -5.05
C ASN A 51 6.30 6.98 -3.56
N VAL A 52 5.10 6.56 -3.16
CA VAL A 52 4.83 6.17 -1.77
C VAL A 52 4.62 4.67 -1.72
N VAL A 53 5.32 4.01 -0.81
CA VAL A 53 5.22 2.58 -0.55
C VAL A 53 4.81 2.36 0.89
N GLY A 54 3.74 1.60 1.13
CA GLY A 54 3.27 1.21 2.45
C GLY A 54 3.28 -0.30 2.65
N HIS A 55 3.62 -0.73 3.84
CA HIS A 55 3.63 -2.13 4.24
C HIS A 55 2.60 -2.36 5.35
N LEU A 56 1.74 -3.35 5.18
CA LEU A 56 0.89 -3.87 6.25
C LEU A 56 1.37 -5.27 6.59
N GLN A 57 1.93 -5.42 7.79
CA GLN A 57 2.49 -6.69 8.24
C GLN A 57 1.37 -7.68 8.54
N VAL A 58 1.45 -8.85 7.93
CA VAL A 58 0.54 -9.96 8.15
C VAL A 58 1.32 -10.97 9.00
N ASN A 59 1.02 -11.00 10.31
CA ASN A 59 1.77 -11.79 11.30
C ASN A 59 1.57 -13.32 11.17
N TYR A 60 1.28 -13.83 9.97
CA TYR A 60 1.15 -15.24 9.68
C TYR A 60 1.55 -15.53 8.22
N ASP A 61 2.16 -16.69 8.01
CA ASP A 61 2.39 -17.23 6.67
C ASP A 61 1.08 -17.90 6.18
N PRO A 62 0.47 -17.41 5.09
CA PRO A 62 -0.78 -17.96 4.57
C PRO A 62 -0.58 -19.27 3.80
N PHE A 63 0.66 -19.63 3.44
CA PHE A 63 1.01 -20.88 2.75
C PHE A 63 1.35 -21.98 3.74
N ILE A 64 1.77 -21.61 4.95
CA ILE A 64 2.02 -22.55 6.05
C ILE A 64 0.73 -22.70 6.88
N HIS A 65 -0.06 -23.72 6.50
CA HIS A 65 -1.04 -24.46 7.30
C HIS A 65 -2.55 -24.19 7.24
N GLN A 66 -3.14 -23.16 6.62
CA GLN A 66 -4.62 -23.07 6.61
C GLN A 66 -5.20 -22.30 5.39
N GLU A 67 -6.00 -22.98 4.57
CA GLU A 67 -6.70 -22.42 3.40
C GLU A 67 -7.55 -21.16 3.71
N LYS A 68 -8.04 -21.05 4.94
CA LYS A 68 -8.81 -19.88 5.42
C LYS A 68 -7.97 -18.59 5.53
N LYS A 69 -6.67 -18.70 5.80
CA LYS A 69 -5.77 -17.55 5.99
C LYS A 69 -5.47 -16.80 4.71
N TRP A 70 -5.47 -17.48 3.56
CA TRP A 70 -5.29 -16.82 2.27
C TRP A 70 -6.50 -15.96 1.88
N LYS A 71 -7.71 -16.40 2.21
CA LYS A 71 -8.93 -15.58 2.01
C LYS A 71 -8.87 -14.30 2.85
N ASP A 72 -8.38 -14.39 4.08
CA ASP A 72 -8.19 -13.22 4.95
C ASP A 72 -7.14 -12.25 4.39
N VAL A 73 -6.02 -12.77 3.86
CA VAL A 73 -5.00 -11.98 3.16
C VAL A 73 -5.61 -11.24 1.97
N ILE A 74 -6.35 -11.94 1.10
CA ILE A 74 -7.01 -11.31 -0.05
C ILE A 74 -8.03 -10.26 0.40
N PHE A 75 -8.81 -10.56 1.44
CA PHE A 75 -9.80 -9.64 1.98
C PHE A 75 -9.14 -8.36 2.50
N GLN A 76 -8.09 -8.47 3.32
CA GLN A 76 -7.36 -7.32 3.84
C GLN A 76 -6.68 -6.53 2.72
N LEU A 77 -6.11 -7.21 1.73
CA LEU A 77 -5.49 -6.59 0.56
C LEU A 77 -6.51 -5.77 -0.23
N LYS A 78 -7.67 -6.37 -0.56
CA LYS A 78 -8.74 -5.69 -1.29
C LYS A 78 -9.30 -4.51 -0.51
N ARG A 79 -9.67 -4.73 0.76
CA ARG A 79 -10.22 -3.69 1.63
C ARG A 79 -9.27 -2.48 1.74
N THR A 80 -7.99 -2.74 2.00
CA THR A 80 -6.99 -1.67 2.16
C THR A 80 -6.75 -0.95 0.84
N LYS A 81 -6.65 -1.68 -0.28
CA LYS A 81 -6.53 -1.08 -1.61
C LYS A 81 -7.73 -0.18 -1.91
N ASP A 82 -8.95 -0.63 -1.67
CA ASP A 82 -10.17 0.15 -1.97
C ASP A 82 -10.24 1.43 -1.12
N LEU A 83 -9.81 1.37 0.15
CA LEU A 83 -9.71 2.54 1.02
C LEU A 83 -8.66 3.54 0.53
N LEU A 84 -7.47 3.04 0.18
CA LEU A 84 -6.40 3.86 -0.39
C LEU A 84 -6.85 4.51 -1.71
N GLU A 85 -7.39 3.75 -2.65
CA GLU A 85 -7.91 4.27 -3.93
C GLU A 85 -8.98 5.35 -3.73
N THR A 86 -9.88 5.16 -2.75
CA THR A 86 -10.89 6.15 -2.40
C THR A 86 -10.26 7.44 -1.87
N LYS A 87 -9.26 7.35 -1.01
CA LYS A 87 -8.53 8.51 -0.47
C LYS A 87 -7.62 9.17 -1.51
N MET A 88 -7.14 8.41 -2.49
CA MET A 88 -6.28 8.91 -3.57
C MET A 88 -7.03 9.78 -4.57
N LYS A 89 -8.36 9.68 -4.68
CA LYS A 89 -9.17 10.51 -5.60
C LYS A 89 -9.09 12.02 -5.33
N SER A 90 -8.56 12.43 -4.17
CA SER A 90 -8.40 13.84 -3.80
C SER A 90 -7.01 14.43 -4.14
N PHE A 91 -6.16 13.67 -4.83
CA PHE A 91 -4.81 14.06 -5.24
C PHE A 91 -4.67 13.97 -6.75
#